data_AF-A0A8J7KRY7-F1
#
_entry.id   AF-A0A8J7KRY7-F1
#
_cell.length_a   1.000
_cell.length_b   1.000
_cell.length_c   1.000
_cell.angle_alpha   90.00
_cell.angle_beta   90.00
_cell.angle_gamma   90.00
#
_symmetry.space_group_name_H-M   'P 1'
#
loop_
_entity.id
_entity.type
_entity.pdbx_description
1 polymer ?
#
loop_
_entity_poly.entity_id
_entity_poly.type
_entity_poly.pdbx_seq_one_letter_code
_entity_poly.pdbx_strand_id
1 'polypeptide(L)' 'MTKIITIQNTQLPVVEYQGQRVITTELLAQGYGATEKMITNNFSRNERRFTEGKHYHAIKSEELQ' A
#
# COMPACT_ATOMS: atom_id res chain seq x y z
N MET A 1 -18.15 10.24 -1.33
CA MET A 1 -17.59 10.48 0.03
C MET A 1 -16.45 9.51 0.23
N THR A 2 -15.23 9.99 0.43
CA THR A 2 -14.04 9.16 0.70
C THR A 2 -14.22 8.51 2.06
N LYS A 3 -14.24 7.17 2.10
CA LYS A 3 -14.39 6.42 3.35
C LYS A 3 -13.05 6.44 4.08
N ILE A 4 -13.04 6.81 5.35
CA ILE A 4 -11.83 6.91 6.19
C ILE A 4 -11.91 5.82 7.27
N ILE A 5 -10.78 5.17 7.55
CA ILE A 5 -10.63 4.25 8.68
C ILE A 5 -9.54 4.76 9.62
N THR A 6 -9.67 4.45 10.91
CA THR A 6 -8.64 4.79 11.91
C THR A 6 -7.86 3.53 12.25
N ILE A 7 -6.56 3.52 11.95
CA ILE A 7 -5.63 2.46 12.32
C ILE A 7 -4.55 3.09 13.17
N GLN A 8 -4.34 2.61 14.41
CA GLN A 8 -3.31 3.12 15.32
C GLN A 8 -3.33 4.65 15.49
N ASN A 9 -4.53 5.25 15.63
CA ASN A 9 -4.76 6.69 15.72
C ASN A 9 -4.42 7.50 14.44
N THR A 10 -4.11 6.84 13.33
CA THR A 10 -3.94 7.47 12.01
C THR A 10 -5.20 7.30 11.18
N GLN A 11 -5.71 8.40 10.64
CA GLN A 11 -6.83 8.40 9.70
C GLN A 11 -6.32 8.11 8.29
N LEU A 12 -6.69 6.95 7.74
CA LEU A 12 -6.26 6.50 6.41
C LEU A 12 -7.48 6.41 5.48
N PRO A 13 -7.37 6.91 4.24
CA PRO A 13 -8.43 6.72 3.26
C PRO A 13 -8.51 5.23 2.89
N VAL A 14 -9.74 4.73 2.76
CA VAL A 14 -9.99 3.40 2.21
C VAL A 14 -9.82 3.48 0.70
N VAL A 15 -8.83 2.75 0.20
CA VAL A 15 -8.61 2.56 -1.23
C VAL A 15 -9.10 1.17 -1.61
N GLU A 16 -9.87 1.08 -2.69
CA GLU A 16 -10.32 -0.18 -3.26
C GLU A 16 -9.68 -0.34 -4.65
N TYR A 17 -9.05 -1.48 -4.88
CA TYR A 17 -8.44 -1.85 -6.16
C TYR A 17 -8.91 -3.27 -6.51
N GLN A 18 -9.49 -3.44 -7.70
CA GLN A 18 -10.06 -4.72 -8.15
C GLN A 18 -11.01 -5.39 -7.13
N GLY A 19 -11.84 -4.59 -6.45
CA GLY A 19 -12.80 -5.08 -5.44
C GLY A 19 -12.17 -5.49 -4.10
N GLN A 20 -10.86 -5.27 -3.92
CA GLN A 20 -10.15 -5.54 -2.67
C GLN A 20 -9.73 -4.22 -2.01
N ARG A 21 -9.82 -4.17 -0.68
CA ARG A 21 -9.29 -3.03 0.07
C ARG A 21 -7.78 -3.13 0.13
N VAL A 22 -7.11 -2.09 -0.31
CA VAL A 22 -5.65 -1.98 -0.37
C VAL A 22 -5.21 -0.71 0.35
N ILE A 23 -3.91 -0.66 0.64
CA ILE A 23 -3.23 0.55 1.13
C ILE A 23 -2.05 0.82 0.19
N THR A 24 -1.79 2.10 -0.07
CA THR A 24 -0.63 2.49 -0.89
C THR A 24 0.66 2.37 -0.09
N THR A 25 1.79 2.29 -0.78
CA THR A 25 3.12 2.32 -0.16
C THR A 25 3.32 3.54 0.73
N GLU A 26 2.76 4.69 0.33
CA GLU A 26 2.77 5.93 1.11
C GLU A 26 2.00 5.80 2.43
N LEU A 27 0.76 5.31 2.38
CA LEU A 27 -0.06 5.13 3.59
C LEU A 27 0.56 4.08 4.52
N LEU A 28 1.18 3.05 3.94
CA LEU A 28 1.92 2.03 4.70
C LEU A 28 3.15 2.63 5.40
N ALA A 29 3.88 3.52 4.72
CA ALA A 29 5.01 4.24 5.28
C ALA A 29 4.57 5.14 6.45
N GLN A 30 3.48 5.89 6.29
CA GLN A 30 2.89 6.71 7.36
C GLN A 30 2.52 5.86 8.58
N GLY A 31 1.85 4.72 8.37
CA GLY A 31 1.44 3.81 9.45
C GLY A 31 2.61 3.19 10.22
N TYR A 32 3.74 2.93 9.55
CA TYR A 32 4.95 2.41 10.19
C TYR A 32 5.93 3.48 10.68
N GLY A 33 5.64 4.77 10.50
CA GLY A 33 6.60 5.85 10.78
C GLY A 33 7.88 5.73 9.95
N ALA A 34 7.78 5.18 8.74
CA ALA A 34 8.88 4.95 7.81
C ALA A 34 8.78 5.87 6.59
N THR A 35 9.81 5.87 5.74
CA THR A 35 9.74 6.52 4.43
C THR A 35 9.28 5.54 3.37
N GLU A 36 8.62 6.02 2.31
CA GLU A 36 8.25 5.18 1.15
C GLU A 36 9.45 4.40 0.60
N LYS A 37 10.60 5.06 0.51
CA LYS A 37 11.86 4.41 0.08
C LYS A 37 12.25 3.24 0.98
N MET A 38 12.04 3.33 2.30
CA MET A 38 12.30 2.22 3.21
C MET A 38 11.36 1.04 2.97
N ILE A 39 10.06 1.31 2.75
CA ILE A 39 9.07 0.28 2.42
C ILE A 39 9.44 -0.41 1.11
N THR A 40 9.69 0.35 0.04
CA THR A 40 10.08 -0.19 -1.27
C THR A 40 11.38 -1.00 -1.17
N ASN A 41 12.41 -0.50 -0.50
CA ASN A 41 13.65 -1.24 -0.30
C ASN A 41 13.44 -2.54 0.48
N ASN A 42 12.59 -2.51 1.52
CA ASN A 42 12.28 -3.71 2.29
C ASN A 42 11.53 -4.74 1.46
N PHE A 43 10.54 -4.29 0.67
CA PHE A 43 9.81 -5.10 -0.27
C PHE A 43 10.75 -5.76 -1.29
N SER A 44 11.58 -4.99 -2.00
CA SER A 44 12.51 -5.55 -3.00
C SER A 44 13.50 -6.54 -2.40
N ARG A 45 14.02 -6.29 -1.20
CA ARG A 45 14.94 -7.23 -0.50
C ARG A 45 14.26 -8.54 -0.08
N ASN A 46 12.94 -8.51 0.10
CA ASN A 46 12.14 -9.62 0.59
C ASN A 46 11.11 -10.09 -0.44
N GLU A 47 11.25 -9.71 -1.71
CA GLU A 47 10.22 -9.87 -2.75
C GLU A 47 9.75 -11.32 -2.85
N ARG A 48 10.69 -12.28 -2.71
CA ARG A 48 10.41 -13.72 -2.67
C ARG A 48 9.37 -14.18 -1.62
N ARG A 49 9.06 -13.35 -0.61
CA ARG A 49 8.05 -13.62 0.43
C ARG A 49 6.66 -13.17 0.04
N PHE A 50 6.55 -12.39 -1.04
CA PHE A 50 5.33 -11.76 -1.49
C PHE A 50 4.83 -12.42 -2.79
N THR A 51 3.54 -12.28 -3.04
CA THR A 51 2.88 -12.87 -4.21
C THR A 51 1.97 -11.80 -4.78
N GLU A 52 2.18 -11.46 -6.05
CA GLU A 52 1.37 -10.46 -6.76
C GLU A 52 -0.10 -10.88 -6.78
N GLY A 53 -1.00 -9.91 -6.59
CA GLY A 53 -2.44 -10.15 -6.49
C GLY A 53 -2.93 -10.71 -5.15
N LYS A 54 -2.03 -11.13 -4.25
CA LYS A 54 -2.36 -11.57 -2.89
C LYS A 54 -1.81 -10.65 -1.82
N HIS A 55 -0.53 -10.29 -1.92
CA HIS A 55 0.16 -9.47 -0.93
C HIS A 55 0.43 -8.05 -1.41
N TYR A 56 0.57 -7.85 -2.72
CA TYR A 56 0.79 -6.54 -3.33
C TYR A 56 0.21 -6.51 -4.75
N HIS A 57 -0.02 -5.31 -5.25
CA HIS A 57 -0.34 -5.05 -6.66
C HIS A 57 0.73 -4.12 -7.22
N ALA A 58 1.37 -4.51 -8.32
CA ALA A 58 2.32 -3.65 -9.03
C ALA A 58 1.54 -2.77 -10.01
N ILE A 59 1.35 -1.49 -9.66
CA ILE A 59 0.73 -0.53 -10.56
C ILE A 59 1.76 -0.16 -11.62
N LYS A 60 1.49 -0.52 -12.87
CA LYS A 60 2.30 -0.10 -14.03
C LYS A 60 1.81 1.27 -14.51
N SER A 61 2.69 2.01 -15.17
CA SER A 61 2.40 3.37 -15.68
C SER A 61 1.18 3.45 -16.62
N GLU A 62 0.78 2.34 -17.25
CA GLU A 62 -0.43 2.26 -18.09
C GLU A 62 -1.73 2.21 -17.27
N GLU A 63 -1.67 1.88 -15.97
CA GLU A 63 -2.83 1.80 -15.07
C GLU A 63 -3.08 3.10 -14.28
N LEU A 64 -2.13 4.05 -14.31
CA LEU A 64 -2.28 5.40 -13.77
C LEU A 64 -2.89 6.30 -14.86
N GLN A 65 -4.20 6.20 -15.06
CA GLN A 65 -4.97 7.19 -15.83
C GLN A 65 -5.65 8.20 -14.92
#